data_AF-A0A371DRW0-F1
#
_entry.id   AF-A0A371DRW0-F1
#
_cell.length_a   1.000
_cell.length_b   1.000
_cell.length_c   1.000
_cell.angle_alpha   90.00
_cell.angle_beta   90.00
_cell.angle_gamma   90.00
#
_symmetry.space_group_name_H-M   'P 1'
#
loop_
_entity.id
_entity.type
_entity.pdbx_description
1 polymer ?
#
loop_
_entity_poly.entity_id
_entity_poly.type
_entity_poly.pdbx_seq_one_letter_code
_entity_poly.pdbx_strand_id
1 'polypeptide(L)'
;MACCYSSCGNTSASDLKRCGGCREVRYCSSRCQKLDWPSHVFDCKTGKPICTVYYLVRDMKNEVLPCHHQTRIDYGFDKGERMLGAESLRPICQLYHQLVGMLADPYADLRRWQKEGMLVEGIKQVFARIPPHRRGAHYRWFLEHQYVFDGSPADEGMVALQAQVRRETWTRAAWLYAGGSSSDPMNTIYGHMARGAQRSEHKLSCLLFVSYILDHDRPSPKLVMWLTFGFIAGHEPEILRCYTELLGRCTFEEICEAYETSSIPALFARHGVMEVDRDRDRDRDRYYVLFADVMSGSPTTFKSVWHLKRYIYELDPRAESRPLGIPPCLVQCVIDDYGYGNCKKNEEWKLLDELYTQLFMKHEVDPLALHDACLQGELLQFAKGFVKLSPWTATYTRMLKNMYPLPDCKELILVPAARRS
;
A
#
# COMPACT_ATOMS: atom_id res chain seq x y z
N MET A 1 -16.27 41.83 -11.46
CA MET A 1 -15.94 40.44 -11.89
C MET A 1 -14.90 40.54 -12.99
N ALA A 2 -13.78 39.79 -12.89
CA ALA A 2 -12.67 39.86 -13.84
C ALA A 2 -12.42 38.49 -14.50
N CYS A 3 -11.63 38.48 -15.58
CA CYS A 3 -11.16 37.25 -16.21
C CYS A 3 -10.27 36.45 -15.23
N CYS A 4 -10.49 35.14 -15.13
CA CYS A 4 -9.75 34.26 -14.22
C CYS A 4 -8.26 34.10 -14.59
N TYR A 5 -7.93 34.21 -15.89
CA TYR A 5 -6.54 34.29 -16.31
C TYR A 5 -5.89 35.59 -15.80
N SER A 6 -5.03 35.48 -14.79
CA SER A 6 -4.45 36.60 -14.04
C SER A 6 -3.68 37.60 -14.93
N SER A 7 -3.01 37.12 -15.98
CA SER A 7 -2.24 37.98 -16.90
C SER A 7 -3.10 38.67 -17.97
N CYS A 8 -4.42 38.49 -17.99
CA CYS A 8 -5.30 39.12 -18.99
C CYS A 8 -5.55 40.62 -18.72
N GLY A 9 -5.57 41.03 -17.45
CA GLY A 9 -5.88 42.41 -17.04
C GLY A 9 -7.31 42.90 -17.34
N ASN A 10 -8.18 42.08 -17.95
CA ASN A 10 -9.55 42.49 -18.28
C ASN A 10 -10.48 42.41 -17.05
N THR A 11 -10.91 43.57 -16.58
CA THR A 11 -11.81 43.76 -15.44
C THR A 11 -13.27 43.99 -15.84
N SER A 12 -13.58 44.04 -17.14
CA SER A 12 -14.93 44.27 -17.65
C SER A 12 -15.78 43.01 -17.51
N ALA A 13 -16.86 43.12 -16.74
CA ALA A 13 -17.73 42.00 -16.40
C ALA A 13 -18.72 41.59 -17.52
N SER A 14 -18.89 42.42 -18.55
CA SER A 14 -20.00 42.33 -19.50
C SER A 14 -19.97 41.11 -20.43
N ASP A 15 -18.83 40.46 -20.65
CA ASP A 15 -18.67 39.45 -21.72
C ASP A 15 -17.90 38.18 -21.30
N LEU A 16 -17.84 37.89 -20.00
CA LEU A 16 -17.09 36.73 -19.50
C LEU A 16 -17.88 35.42 -19.68
N LYS A 17 -17.28 34.46 -20.38
CA LYS A 17 -17.82 33.10 -20.58
C LYS A 17 -17.39 32.19 -19.44
N ARG A 18 -18.32 31.40 -18.91
CA ARG A 18 -18.03 30.39 -17.88
C ARG A 18 -17.22 29.24 -18.48
N CYS A 19 -16.37 28.62 -17.66
CA CYS A 19 -15.73 27.37 -18.02
C CYS A 19 -16.80 26.31 -18.34
N GLY A 20 -16.74 25.69 -19.51
CA GLY A 20 -17.71 24.67 -19.93
C GLY A 20 -17.72 23.41 -19.05
N GLY A 21 -16.64 23.20 -18.29
CA GLY A 21 -16.47 22.10 -17.35
C GLY A 21 -17.13 22.35 -16.00
N CYS A 22 -16.47 23.14 -15.15
CA CYS A 22 -16.92 23.38 -13.78
C CYS A 22 -17.99 24.47 -13.64
N ARG A 23 -18.12 25.37 -14.63
CA ARG A 23 -18.99 26.57 -14.60
C ARG A 23 -18.71 27.59 -13.49
N GLU A 24 -17.67 27.40 -12.69
CA GLU A 24 -17.27 28.27 -11.57
C GLU A 24 -16.44 29.47 -12.03
N VAL A 25 -15.39 29.24 -12.82
CA VAL A 25 -14.49 30.29 -13.30
C VAL A 25 -14.98 30.89 -14.62
N ARG A 26 -14.57 32.12 -14.91
CA ARG A 26 -14.96 32.85 -16.13
C ARG A 26 -13.77 33.44 -16.88
N TYR A 27 -13.85 33.45 -18.20
CA TYR A 27 -12.80 33.94 -19.10
C TYR A 27 -13.38 34.90 -20.15
N CYS A 28 -12.60 35.90 -20.55
CA CYS A 28 -13.00 36.81 -21.63
C CYS A 28 -12.96 36.14 -23.01
N SER A 29 -12.21 35.04 -23.16
CA SER A 29 -12.02 34.33 -24.42
C SER A 29 -11.58 32.89 -24.22
N SER A 30 -11.77 32.06 -25.24
CA SER A 30 -11.22 30.69 -25.29
C SER A 30 -9.69 30.68 -25.21
N ARG A 31 -9.03 31.74 -25.69
CA ARG A 31 -7.58 31.92 -25.55
C ARG A 31 -7.18 32.04 -24.08
N CYS A 32 -7.83 32.89 -23.30
CA CYS A 32 -7.54 33.04 -21.87
C CYS A 32 -7.83 31.76 -21.09
N GLN A 33 -8.90 31.04 -21.45
CA GLN A 33 -9.16 29.73 -20.88
C GLN A 33 -8.03 28.73 -21.17
N LYS A 34 -7.52 28.68 -22.42
CA LYS A 34 -6.40 27.79 -22.78
C LYS A 34 -5.11 28.15 -22.06
N LEU A 35 -4.81 29.43 -21.88
CA LEU A 35 -3.62 29.91 -21.17
C LEU A 35 -3.67 29.61 -19.66
N ASP A 36 -4.86 29.69 -19.07
CA ASP A 36 -5.09 29.40 -17.65
C ASP A 36 -5.26 27.90 -17.35
N TRP A 37 -5.60 27.11 -18.38
CA TRP A 37 -5.92 25.69 -18.25
C TRP A 37 -4.87 24.87 -17.50
N PRO A 38 -3.55 25.05 -17.69
CA PRO A 38 -2.56 24.28 -16.95
C PRO A 38 -2.63 24.42 -15.42
N SER A 39 -3.15 25.54 -14.92
CA SER A 39 -3.40 25.74 -13.49
C SER A 39 -4.82 25.32 -13.13
N HIS A 40 -5.82 25.74 -13.93
CA HIS A 40 -7.22 25.49 -13.64
C HIS A 40 -7.61 24.00 -13.67
N VAL A 41 -6.92 23.17 -14.46
CA VAL A 41 -7.27 21.76 -14.66
C VAL A 41 -7.35 20.97 -13.34
N PHE A 42 -6.56 21.35 -12.32
CA PHE A 42 -6.54 20.69 -11.02
C PHE A 42 -7.75 21.01 -10.14
N ASP A 43 -8.34 22.20 -10.32
CA ASP A 43 -9.53 22.65 -9.58
C ASP A 43 -10.82 22.48 -10.39
N CYS A 44 -10.71 22.07 -11.66
CA CYS A 44 -11.82 21.93 -12.57
C CYS A 44 -12.60 20.64 -12.31
N LYS A 45 -13.74 20.75 -11.61
CA LYS A 45 -14.66 19.63 -11.29
C LYS A 45 -15.44 19.08 -12.51
N THR A 46 -14.75 18.76 -13.59
CA THR A 46 -15.33 18.16 -14.81
C THR A 46 -15.65 16.67 -14.67
N GLY A 47 -15.14 16.00 -13.63
CA GLY A 47 -15.22 14.56 -13.45
C GLY A 47 -14.34 13.73 -14.40
N LYS A 48 -13.57 14.38 -15.29
CA LYS A 48 -12.65 13.69 -16.21
C LYS A 48 -11.26 13.54 -15.58
N PRO A 49 -10.59 12.39 -15.74
CA PRO A 49 -9.21 12.22 -15.31
C PRO A 49 -8.28 13.26 -15.95
N ILE A 50 -7.40 13.84 -15.13
CA ILE A 50 -6.37 14.78 -15.59
C ILE A 50 -5.27 13.99 -16.31
N CYS A 51 -4.85 14.44 -17.49
CA CYS A 51 -3.76 13.80 -18.21
C CYS A 51 -2.43 13.93 -17.46
N THR A 52 -1.65 12.85 -17.44
CA THR A 52 -0.40 12.69 -16.68
C THR A 52 0.66 13.76 -16.96
N VAL A 53 0.70 14.30 -18.19
CA VAL A 53 1.61 15.40 -18.57
C VAL A 53 1.38 16.68 -17.76
N TYR A 54 0.14 16.95 -17.32
CA TYR A 54 -0.14 18.15 -16.53
C TYR A 54 0.51 18.07 -15.15
N TYR A 55 0.44 16.89 -14.51
CA TYR A 55 1.16 16.64 -13.27
C TYR A 55 2.67 16.79 -13.47
N LEU A 56 3.23 16.16 -14.51
CA LEU A 56 4.67 16.26 -14.80
C LEU A 56 5.13 17.71 -14.93
N VAL A 57 4.50 18.48 -15.83
CA VAL A 57 4.93 19.86 -16.10
C VAL A 57 4.76 20.75 -14.87
N ARG A 58 3.69 20.57 -14.09
CA ARG A 58 3.50 21.27 -12.82
C ARG A 58 4.64 20.96 -11.84
N ASP A 59 4.93 19.68 -11.65
CA ASP A 59 5.92 19.22 -10.67
C ASP A 59 7.33 19.67 -11.07
N MET A 60 7.66 19.60 -12.37
CA MET A 60 8.94 20.10 -12.88
C MET A 60 9.11 21.61 -12.74
N LYS A 61 8.04 22.40 -12.94
CA LYS A 61 8.07 23.86 -12.72
C LYS A 61 8.24 24.24 -11.26
N ASN A 62 7.76 23.39 -10.35
CA ASN A 62 7.88 23.59 -8.91
C ASN A 62 9.13 22.91 -8.33
N GLU A 63 9.98 22.31 -9.17
CA GLU A 63 11.20 21.60 -8.76
C GLU A 63 10.95 20.47 -7.75
N VAL A 64 9.79 19.80 -7.87
CA VAL A 64 9.42 18.68 -7.00
C VAL A 64 9.39 17.36 -7.77
N LEU A 65 9.66 16.27 -7.05
CA LEU A 65 9.53 14.91 -7.57
C LEU A 65 8.05 14.58 -7.82
N PRO A 66 7.67 14.01 -8.99
CA PRO A 66 6.30 13.63 -9.23
C PRO A 66 5.78 12.57 -8.25
N CYS A 67 4.65 12.87 -7.62
CA CYS A 67 3.94 11.96 -6.71
C CYS A 67 2.79 11.21 -7.39
N HIS A 68 2.26 11.72 -8.50
CA HIS A 68 1.16 11.08 -9.22
C HIS A 68 1.63 9.76 -9.86
N HIS A 69 1.04 8.64 -9.42
CA HIS A 69 1.48 7.28 -9.77
C HIS A 69 1.61 7.05 -11.29
N GLN A 70 0.56 7.31 -12.07
CA GLN A 70 0.61 7.09 -13.51
C GLN A 70 1.60 8.02 -14.22
N THR A 71 1.85 9.22 -13.68
CA THR A 71 2.86 10.12 -14.23
C THR A 71 4.27 9.57 -14.01
N ARG A 72 4.52 8.93 -12.87
CA ARG A 72 5.81 8.28 -12.62
C ARG A 72 6.06 7.12 -13.59
N ILE A 73 5.02 6.35 -13.92
CA ILE A 73 5.08 5.27 -14.90
C ILE A 73 5.31 5.83 -16.31
N ASP A 74 4.44 6.72 -16.77
CA ASP A 74 4.42 7.23 -18.14
C ASP A 74 5.73 7.91 -18.58
N TYR A 75 6.49 8.43 -17.62
CA TYR A 75 7.70 9.23 -17.85
C TYR A 75 8.96 8.62 -17.22
N GLY A 76 8.96 7.30 -16.96
CA GLY A 76 10.16 6.55 -16.62
C GLY A 76 10.70 6.71 -15.19
N PHE A 77 10.02 7.46 -14.30
CA PHE A 77 10.44 7.56 -12.89
C PHE A 77 10.30 6.22 -12.16
N ASP A 78 9.16 5.53 -12.33
CA ASP A 78 8.92 4.23 -11.70
C ASP A 78 9.92 3.18 -12.20
N LYS A 79 10.10 3.10 -13.52
CA LYS A 79 11.05 2.18 -14.16
C LYS A 79 12.49 2.47 -13.72
N GLY A 80 12.90 3.74 -13.70
CA GLY A 80 14.22 4.16 -13.25
C GLY A 80 14.48 3.77 -11.80
N GLU A 81 13.55 4.09 -10.91
CA GLU A 81 13.66 3.74 -9.48
C GLU A 81 13.75 2.23 -9.26
N ARG A 82 12.91 1.45 -9.92
CA ARG A 82 12.90 -0.02 -9.78
C ARG A 82 14.18 -0.68 -10.28
N MET A 83 14.75 -0.18 -11.38
CA MET A 83 15.93 -0.80 -12.01
C MET A 83 17.25 -0.26 -11.46
N LEU A 84 17.29 1.01 -11.06
CA LEU A 84 18.52 1.73 -10.76
C LEU A 84 18.55 2.32 -9.35
N GLY A 85 17.42 2.30 -8.63
CA GLY A 85 17.28 2.84 -7.28
C GLY A 85 16.88 4.31 -7.26
N ALA A 86 16.61 4.84 -6.05
CA ALA A 86 16.14 6.20 -5.83
C ALA A 86 17.08 7.29 -6.36
N GLU A 87 18.39 7.00 -6.43
CA GLU A 87 19.41 7.92 -6.98
C GLU A 87 19.17 8.26 -8.46
N SER A 88 18.47 7.39 -9.21
CA SER A 88 18.09 7.66 -10.60
C SER A 88 17.03 8.75 -10.74
N LEU A 89 16.24 9.02 -9.70
CA LEU A 89 15.15 10.00 -9.76
C LEU A 89 15.67 11.43 -9.97
N ARG A 90 16.84 11.74 -9.38
CA ARG A 90 17.46 13.07 -9.49
C ARG A 90 17.83 13.45 -10.94
N PRO A 91 18.61 12.65 -11.69
CA PRO A 91 18.91 12.96 -13.09
C PRO A 91 17.64 12.95 -13.96
N ILE A 92 16.64 12.10 -13.69
CA ILE A 92 15.36 12.10 -14.42
C ILE A 92 14.62 13.44 -14.18
N CYS A 93 14.51 13.90 -12.93
CA CYS A 93 13.93 15.20 -12.58
C CYS A 93 14.65 16.35 -13.29
N GLN A 94 15.98 16.38 -13.25
CA GLN A 94 16.78 17.43 -13.89
C GLN A 94 16.61 17.45 -15.41
N LEU A 95 16.52 16.28 -16.04
CA LEU A 95 16.25 16.13 -17.46
C LEU A 95 14.90 16.74 -17.84
N TYR A 96 13.82 16.36 -17.15
CA TYR A 96 12.49 16.88 -17.46
C TYR A 96 12.33 18.35 -17.09
N HIS A 97 12.93 18.83 -16.00
CA HIS A 97 12.93 20.25 -15.64
C HIS A 97 13.53 21.10 -16.76
N GLN A 98 14.72 20.74 -17.25
CA GLN A 98 15.33 21.46 -18.37
C GLN A 98 14.51 21.35 -19.66
N LEU A 99 14.00 20.15 -19.96
CA LEU A 99 13.20 19.90 -21.16
C LEU A 99 11.92 20.74 -21.18
N VAL A 100 11.21 20.83 -20.06
CA VAL A 100 10.01 21.66 -19.90
C VAL A 100 10.32 23.14 -20.11
N GLY A 101 11.48 23.62 -19.65
CA GLY A 101 11.92 25.01 -19.88
C GLY A 101 12.32 25.32 -21.32
N MET A 102 12.60 24.31 -22.15
CA MET A 102 13.05 24.48 -23.54
C MET A 102 11.95 24.30 -24.58
N LEU A 103 10.88 23.58 -24.26
CA LEU A 103 9.79 23.32 -25.18
C LEU A 103 8.87 24.54 -25.28
N ALA A 104 8.42 24.84 -26.51
CA ALA A 104 7.43 25.91 -26.73
C ALA A 104 6.05 25.51 -26.21
N ASP A 105 5.67 24.24 -26.37
CA ASP A 105 4.46 23.65 -25.78
C ASP A 105 4.79 22.29 -25.13
N PRO A 106 5.32 22.30 -23.89
CA PRO A 106 5.68 21.05 -23.20
C PRO A 106 4.49 20.11 -23.00
N TYR A 107 3.26 20.61 -22.95
CA TYR A 107 2.07 19.78 -22.73
C TYR A 107 1.68 18.98 -23.97
N ALA A 108 1.84 19.58 -25.16
CA ALA A 108 1.56 18.93 -26.43
C ALA A 108 2.69 17.97 -26.82
N ASP A 109 3.94 18.44 -26.78
CA ASP A 109 5.10 17.67 -27.25
C ASP A 109 5.34 16.41 -26.40
N LEU A 110 5.39 16.55 -25.07
CA LEU A 110 5.65 15.40 -24.18
C LEU A 110 4.53 14.37 -24.22
N ARG A 111 3.26 14.82 -24.30
CA ARG A 111 2.11 13.93 -24.43
C ARG A 111 2.17 13.14 -25.72
N ARG A 112 2.51 13.80 -26.84
CA ARG A 112 2.65 13.13 -28.14
C ARG A 112 3.76 12.09 -28.07
N TRP A 113 4.94 12.47 -27.60
CA TRP A 113 6.08 11.56 -27.50
C TRP A 113 5.80 10.36 -26.59
N GLN A 114 5.16 10.57 -25.44
CA GLN A 114 4.77 9.48 -24.55
C GLN A 114 3.80 8.52 -25.23
N LYS A 115 2.77 9.02 -25.94
CA LYS A 115 1.81 8.17 -26.65
C LYS A 115 2.39 7.40 -27.82
N GLU A 116 3.36 7.99 -28.50
CA GLU A 116 3.99 7.43 -29.70
C GLU A 116 5.23 6.57 -29.36
N GLY A 117 5.64 6.48 -28.09
CA GLY A 117 6.88 5.80 -27.71
C GLY A 117 8.16 6.52 -28.15
N MET A 118 8.08 7.84 -28.40
CA MET A 118 9.13 8.67 -28.99
C MET A 118 9.81 9.59 -27.98
N LEU A 119 9.74 9.26 -26.68
CA LEU A 119 10.35 10.08 -25.62
C LEU A 119 11.87 10.22 -25.83
N VAL A 120 12.56 9.12 -26.14
CA VAL A 120 14.01 9.10 -26.32
C VAL A 120 14.43 10.02 -27.48
N GLU A 121 13.78 9.89 -28.63
CA GLU A 121 14.05 10.65 -29.85
C GLU A 121 13.72 12.12 -29.64
N GLY A 122 12.56 12.41 -29.05
CA GLY A 122 12.13 13.77 -28.75
C GLY A 122 13.11 14.50 -27.83
N ILE A 123 13.55 13.84 -26.76
CA ILE A 123 14.57 14.39 -25.83
C ILE A 123 15.87 14.66 -26.57
N LYS A 124 16.38 13.70 -27.36
CA LYS A 124 17.62 13.88 -28.15
C LYS A 124 17.52 15.08 -29.10
N GLN A 125 16.41 15.24 -29.80
CA GLN A 125 16.21 16.34 -30.75
C GLN A 125 16.27 17.72 -30.06
N VAL A 126 15.70 17.85 -28.87
CA VAL A 126 15.76 19.10 -28.11
C VAL A 126 17.17 19.39 -27.63
N PHE A 127 17.84 18.40 -27.03
CA PHE A 127 19.20 18.57 -26.49
C PHE A 127 20.28 18.73 -27.57
N ALA A 128 20.04 18.24 -28.80
CA ALA A 128 20.93 18.47 -29.94
C ALA A 128 21.12 19.96 -30.25
N ARG A 129 20.12 20.80 -29.94
CA ARG A 129 20.17 22.26 -30.13
C ARG A 129 21.06 22.98 -29.11
N ILE A 130 21.46 22.30 -28.04
CA ILE A 130 22.32 22.84 -26.98
C ILE A 130 23.78 22.51 -27.32
N PRO A 131 24.71 23.47 -27.17
CA PRO A 131 26.15 23.19 -27.27
C PRO A 131 26.57 22.05 -26.32
N PRO A 132 27.46 21.12 -26.73
CA PRO A 132 27.79 19.93 -25.94
C PRO A 132 28.19 20.20 -24.48
N HIS A 133 28.95 21.28 -24.22
CA HIS A 133 29.40 21.66 -22.88
C HIS A 133 28.27 22.20 -21.97
N ARG A 134 27.08 22.52 -22.51
CA ARG A 134 25.93 23.05 -21.76
C ARG A 134 24.78 22.06 -21.57
N ARG A 135 24.94 20.81 -22.02
CA ARG A 135 23.88 19.78 -21.92
C ARG A 135 23.71 19.21 -20.51
N GLY A 136 24.69 19.40 -19.63
CA GLY A 136 24.65 18.95 -18.25
C GLY A 136 24.90 17.43 -18.08
N ALA A 137 25.13 17.02 -16.83
CA ALA A 137 25.42 15.64 -16.47
C ALA A 137 24.20 14.72 -16.62
N HIS A 138 22.99 15.23 -16.36
CA HIS A 138 21.73 14.49 -16.51
C HIS A 138 21.44 14.08 -17.95
N TYR A 139 21.84 14.87 -18.95
CA TYR A 139 21.70 14.44 -20.35
C TYR A 139 22.70 13.33 -20.71
N ARG A 140 23.93 13.38 -20.16
CA ARG A 140 24.89 12.27 -20.30
C ARG A 140 24.32 11.00 -19.67
N TRP A 141 23.79 11.11 -18.45
CA TRP A 141 23.10 10.01 -17.78
C TRP A 141 21.95 9.46 -18.62
N PHE A 142 21.11 10.33 -19.18
CA PHE A 142 20.02 9.92 -20.09
C PHE A 142 20.52 9.11 -21.29
N LEU A 143 21.64 9.49 -21.90
CA LEU A 143 22.20 8.75 -23.04
C LEU A 143 22.63 7.33 -22.67
N GLU A 144 23.09 7.11 -21.44
CA GLU A 144 23.47 5.80 -20.89
C GLU A 144 22.25 4.97 -20.45
N HIS A 145 21.10 5.62 -20.16
CA HIS A 145 19.92 5.01 -19.55
C HIS A 145 18.65 5.19 -20.38
N GLN A 146 18.76 5.19 -21.71
CA GLN A 146 17.62 5.41 -22.62
C GLN A 146 16.52 4.36 -22.46
N TYR A 147 16.87 3.14 -22.07
CA TYR A 147 15.93 2.06 -21.80
C TYR A 147 14.95 2.40 -20.67
N VAL A 148 15.20 3.42 -19.85
CA VAL A 148 14.23 3.91 -18.85
C VAL A 148 13.03 4.59 -19.52
N PHE A 149 13.19 5.10 -20.75
CA PHE A 149 12.22 5.98 -21.43
C PHE A 149 11.68 5.41 -22.75
N ASP A 150 12.19 4.28 -23.22
CA ASP A 150 11.90 3.71 -24.55
C ASP A 150 10.59 2.90 -24.62
N GLY A 151 9.85 2.82 -23.51
CA GLY A 151 8.60 2.06 -23.42
C GLY A 151 8.77 0.54 -23.35
N SER A 152 10.01 0.02 -23.33
CA SER A 152 10.25 -1.40 -23.10
C SER A 152 9.85 -1.80 -21.67
N PRO A 153 9.58 -3.09 -21.40
CA PRO A 153 9.44 -3.58 -20.02
C PRO A 153 10.71 -3.35 -19.19
N ALA A 154 10.59 -3.38 -17.86
CA ALA A 154 11.75 -3.40 -16.98
C ALA A 154 12.55 -4.70 -17.14
N ASP A 155 13.87 -4.61 -17.07
CA ASP A 155 14.71 -5.80 -17.00
C ASP A 155 14.56 -6.41 -15.62
N GLU A 156 13.93 -7.59 -15.55
CA GLU A 156 13.65 -8.27 -14.29
C GLU A 156 14.92 -8.67 -13.52
N GLY A 157 16.06 -8.88 -14.21
CA GLY A 157 17.35 -9.13 -13.59
C GLY A 157 17.90 -7.89 -12.88
N MET A 158 17.82 -6.72 -13.52
CA MET A 158 18.18 -5.45 -12.88
C MET A 158 17.24 -5.12 -11.71
N VAL A 159 15.93 -5.31 -11.89
CA VAL A 159 14.95 -5.12 -10.81
C VAL A 159 15.26 -6.04 -9.62
N ALA A 160 15.55 -7.32 -9.86
CA ALA A 160 15.90 -8.26 -8.81
C ALA A 160 17.20 -7.87 -8.09
N LEU A 161 18.22 -7.42 -8.83
CA LEU A 161 19.47 -6.95 -8.27
C LEU A 161 19.25 -5.71 -7.39
N GLN A 162 18.46 -4.74 -7.85
CA GLN A 162 18.18 -3.53 -7.08
C GLN A 162 17.29 -3.78 -5.87
N ALA A 163 16.34 -4.70 -5.98
CA ALA A 163 15.59 -5.20 -4.83
C ALA A 163 16.52 -5.90 -3.81
N GLN A 164 17.56 -6.60 -4.25
CA GLN A 164 18.57 -7.16 -3.36
C GLN A 164 19.40 -6.06 -2.67
N VAL A 165 19.93 -5.10 -3.41
CA VAL A 165 20.71 -3.98 -2.85
C VAL A 165 19.89 -3.18 -1.83
N ARG A 166 18.62 -2.87 -2.15
CA ARG A 166 17.67 -2.22 -1.23
C ARG A 166 17.50 -3.05 0.04
N ARG A 167 17.21 -4.35 -0.09
CA ARG A 167 17.07 -5.26 1.07
C ARG A 167 18.33 -5.31 1.93
N GLU A 168 19.52 -5.43 1.34
CA GLU A 168 20.78 -5.48 2.09
C GLU A 168 21.05 -4.16 2.85
N THR A 169 20.73 -3.02 2.23
CA THR A 169 20.87 -1.69 2.84
C THR A 169 20.03 -1.58 4.11
N TRP A 170 18.75 -1.96 4.04
CA TRP A 170 17.85 -1.85 5.18
C TRP A 170 18.01 -2.96 6.21
N THR A 171 18.45 -4.14 5.77
CA THR A 171 18.91 -5.21 6.67
C THR A 171 20.07 -4.71 7.53
N ARG A 172 21.02 -3.97 6.93
CA ARG A 172 22.13 -3.36 7.68
C ARG A 172 21.66 -2.22 8.58
N ALA A 173 20.73 -1.39 8.14
CA ALA A 173 20.15 -0.33 8.99
C ALA A 173 19.43 -0.91 10.22
N ALA A 174 18.66 -1.98 10.04
CA ALA A 174 18.02 -2.71 11.13
C ALA A 174 19.05 -3.38 12.05
N TRP A 175 20.14 -3.92 11.49
CA TRP A 175 21.25 -4.47 12.27
C TRP A 175 21.90 -3.42 13.17
N LEU A 176 22.15 -2.22 12.64
CA LEU A 176 22.66 -1.08 13.41
C LEU A 176 21.71 -0.65 14.51
N TYR A 177 20.42 -0.57 14.20
CA TYR A 177 19.38 -0.25 15.18
C TYR A 177 19.32 -1.27 16.32
N ALA A 178 19.58 -2.55 16.02
CA ALA A 178 19.68 -3.63 17.01
C ALA A 178 21.04 -3.70 17.76
N GLY A 179 21.88 -2.67 17.64
CA GLY A 179 23.18 -2.60 18.32
C GLY A 179 24.33 -3.34 17.61
N GLY A 180 24.11 -3.80 16.38
CA GLY A 180 25.12 -4.41 15.52
C GLY A 180 26.13 -3.40 14.97
N SER A 181 27.25 -3.88 14.41
CA SER A 181 28.29 -3.02 13.83
C SER A 181 28.04 -2.73 12.35
N SER A 182 28.37 -1.50 11.90
CA SER A 182 28.37 -1.12 10.47
C SER A 182 29.45 -1.82 9.66
N SER A 183 30.50 -2.29 10.33
CA SER A 183 31.62 -3.01 9.71
C SER A 183 31.34 -4.50 9.50
N ASP A 184 30.24 -5.03 10.02
CA ASP A 184 29.92 -6.45 9.87
C ASP A 184 29.56 -6.76 8.42
N PRO A 185 30.22 -7.75 7.79
CA PRO A 185 29.87 -8.15 6.44
C PRO A 185 28.50 -8.83 6.42
N MET A 186 27.79 -8.74 5.29
CA MET A 186 26.39 -9.22 5.19
C MET A 186 26.24 -10.70 5.55
N ASN A 187 27.21 -11.55 5.23
CA ASN A 187 27.20 -12.97 5.61
C ASN A 187 27.24 -13.17 7.14
N THR A 188 27.96 -12.32 7.88
CA THR A 188 27.96 -12.33 9.34
C THR A 188 26.60 -11.90 9.89
N ILE A 189 26.02 -10.85 9.32
CA ILE A 189 24.68 -10.36 9.69
C ILE A 189 23.65 -11.46 9.46
N TYR A 190 23.58 -12.04 8.26
CA TYR A 190 22.67 -13.15 7.97
C TYR A 190 22.93 -14.39 8.84
N GLY A 191 24.19 -14.69 9.14
CA GLY A 191 24.55 -15.74 10.09
C GLY A 191 24.02 -15.47 11.50
N HIS A 192 24.06 -14.21 11.95
CA HIS A 192 23.48 -13.82 13.22
C HIS A 192 21.95 -13.93 13.19
N MET A 193 21.30 -13.46 12.13
CA MET A 193 19.85 -13.60 11.94
C MET A 193 19.41 -15.06 11.98
N ALA A 194 20.13 -15.95 11.28
CA ALA A 194 19.83 -17.39 11.27
C ALA A 194 20.01 -18.04 12.64
N ARG A 195 21.09 -17.71 13.38
CA ARG A 195 21.28 -18.18 14.76
C ARG A 195 20.27 -17.58 15.74
N GLY A 196 19.87 -16.34 15.51
CA GLY A 196 18.83 -15.64 16.27
C GLY A 196 17.48 -16.33 16.11
N ALA A 197 17.12 -16.71 14.89
CA ALA A 197 15.92 -17.48 14.58
C ALA A 197 15.81 -18.77 15.40
N GLN A 198 16.93 -19.46 15.61
CA GLN A 198 16.99 -20.70 16.41
C GLN A 198 16.79 -20.45 17.91
N ARG A 199 17.02 -19.22 18.39
CA ARG A 199 16.97 -18.87 19.82
C ARG A 199 15.69 -18.14 20.21
N SER A 200 15.22 -17.22 19.36
CA SER A 200 13.94 -16.50 19.48
C SER A 200 13.45 -16.13 18.09
N GLU A 201 12.39 -16.80 17.64
CA GLU A 201 11.69 -16.46 16.39
C GLU A 201 11.11 -15.03 16.43
N HIS A 202 10.79 -14.54 17.63
CA HIS A 202 10.26 -13.20 17.84
C HIS A 202 11.30 -12.12 17.57
N LYS A 203 12.54 -12.27 18.05
CA LYS A 203 13.62 -11.31 17.75
C LYS A 203 13.95 -11.24 16.26
N LEU A 204 13.95 -12.37 15.57
CA LEU A 204 14.10 -12.36 14.11
C LEU A 204 12.93 -11.63 13.45
N SER A 205 11.70 -11.89 13.90
CA SER A 205 10.50 -11.20 13.39
C SER A 205 10.60 -9.69 13.55
N CYS A 206 11.02 -9.21 14.73
CA CYS A 206 11.22 -7.78 14.98
C CYS A 206 12.34 -7.20 14.09
N LEU A 207 13.45 -7.90 13.91
CA LEU A 207 14.56 -7.41 13.09
C LEU A 207 14.18 -7.29 11.62
N LEU A 208 13.49 -8.29 11.07
CA LEU A 208 12.94 -8.25 9.71
C LEU A 208 11.91 -7.12 9.59
N PHE A 209 11.04 -6.97 10.57
CA PHE A 209 10.03 -5.91 10.59
C PHE A 209 10.66 -4.51 10.61
N VAL A 210 11.65 -4.27 11.47
CA VAL A 210 12.38 -3.00 11.53
C VAL A 210 13.01 -2.67 10.17
N SER A 211 13.59 -3.67 9.48
CA SER A 211 14.12 -3.47 8.13
C SER A 211 13.04 -2.99 7.15
N TYR A 212 11.81 -3.50 7.23
CA TYR A 212 10.69 -3.06 6.38
C TYR A 212 10.26 -1.63 6.68
N ILE A 213 10.14 -1.28 7.96
CA ILE A 213 9.69 0.05 8.38
C ILE A 213 10.73 1.12 8.05
N LEU A 214 12.02 0.83 8.23
CA LEU A 214 13.10 1.74 7.84
C LEU A 214 13.15 1.97 6.33
N ASP A 215 12.76 0.97 5.54
CA ASP A 215 12.57 1.09 4.09
C ASP A 215 11.29 1.84 3.69
N HIS A 216 10.52 2.33 4.67
CA HIS A 216 9.19 2.92 4.51
C HIS A 216 8.22 2.04 3.70
N ASP A 217 8.43 0.72 3.78
CA ASP A 217 7.65 -0.26 3.05
C ASP A 217 6.52 -0.80 3.92
N ARG A 218 5.45 -1.27 3.27
CA ARG A 218 4.30 -1.88 3.95
C ARG A 218 4.34 -3.38 3.77
N PRO A 219 4.15 -4.16 4.85
CA PRO A 219 4.03 -5.60 4.71
C PRO A 219 2.89 -5.97 3.75
N SER A 220 3.23 -6.71 2.69
CA SER A 220 2.21 -7.34 1.83
C SER A 220 1.35 -8.31 2.65
N PRO A 221 0.05 -8.47 2.33
CA PRO A 221 -0.82 -9.44 3.00
C PRO A 221 -0.31 -10.89 3.04
N LYS A 222 0.62 -11.24 2.15
CA LYS A 222 1.23 -12.57 2.10
C LYS A 222 2.36 -12.78 3.11
N LEU A 223 2.83 -11.72 3.76
CA LEU A 223 3.85 -11.78 4.81
C LEU A 223 3.19 -11.95 6.18
N VAL A 224 3.76 -12.81 7.03
CA VAL A 224 3.25 -13.05 8.39
C VAL A 224 3.19 -11.76 9.22
N MET A 225 4.16 -10.86 9.02
CA MET A 225 4.24 -9.59 9.73
C MET A 225 3.06 -8.64 9.44
N TRP A 226 2.31 -8.85 8.35
CA TRP A 226 1.08 -8.09 8.09
C TRP A 226 0.01 -8.34 9.17
N LEU A 227 -0.08 -9.58 9.65
CA LEU A 227 -0.92 -9.94 10.80
C LEU A 227 -0.24 -9.59 12.12
N THR A 228 1.00 -10.04 12.34
CA THR A 228 1.62 -9.97 13.68
C THR A 228 2.05 -8.55 14.07
N PHE A 229 2.17 -7.61 13.14
CA PHE A 229 2.38 -6.19 13.47
C PHE A 229 1.13 -5.33 13.23
N GLY A 230 -0.03 -5.96 12.99
CA GLY A 230 -1.33 -5.28 13.03
C GLY A 230 -1.74 -4.53 11.75
N PHE A 231 -0.97 -4.60 10.67
CA PHE A 231 -1.29 -3.93 9.40
C PHE A 231 -2.63 -4.40 8.81
N ILE A 232 -3.03 -5.64 9.10
CA ILE A 232 -4.33 -6.22 8.74
C ILE A 232 -5.55 -5.42 9.26
N ALA A 233 -5.38 -4.54 10.25
CA ALA A 233 -6.46 -3.73 10.81
C ALA A 233 -7.07 -2.74 9.80
N GLY A 234 -6.35 -2.37 8.73
CA GLY A 234 -6.92 -1.69 7.57
C GLY A 234 -6.50 -0.23 7.33
N HIS A 235 -5.79 0.42 8.26
CA HIS A 235 -5.25 1.78 8.05
C HIS A 235 -3.71 1.77 7.95
N GLU A 236 -3.20 0.94 7.04
CA GLU A 236 -1.76 0.66 6.88
C GLU A 236 -0.85 1.89 6.80
N PRO A 237 -1.20 2.99 6.09
CA PRO A 237 -0.34 4.17 6.04
C PRO A 237 -0.14 4.83 7.41
N GLU A 238 -1.17 4.85 8.25
CA GLU A 238 -1.06 5.39 9.61
C GLU A 238 -0.30 4.43 10.52
N ILE A 239 -0.52 3.12 10.38
CA ILE A 239 0.23 2.12 11.13
C ILE A 239 1.72 2.22 10.80
N LEU A 240 2.07 2.36 9.51
CA LEU A 240 3.44 2.61 9.06
C LEU A 240 4.01 3.90 9.67
N ARG A 241 3.22 4.99 9.64
CA ARG A 241 3.62 6.29 10.24
C ARG A 241 3.92 6.13 11.73
N CYS A 242 3.04 5.46 12.47
CA CYS A 242 3.21 5.20 13.89
C CYS A 242 4.47 4.37 14.17
N TYR A 243 4.67 3.24 13.48
CA TYR A 243 5.90 2.46 13.67
C TYR A 243 7.15 3.26 13.30
N THR A 244 7.14 4.02 12.21
CA THR A 244 8.28 4.87 11.81
C THR A 244 8.63 5.88 12.90
N GLU A 245 7.62 6.53 13.48
CA GLU A 245 7.81 7.47 14.60
C GLU A 245 8.30 6.76 15.86
N LEU A 246 7.77 5.57 16.16
CA LEU A 246 8.20 4.76 17.29
C LEU A 246 9.67 4.33 17.18
N LEU A 247 10.14 3.91 16.00
CA LEU A 247 11.55 3.53 15.78
C LEU A 247 12.51 4.70 16.05
N GLY A 248 12.04 5.95 15.94
CA GLY A 248 12.83 7.12 16.32
C GLY A 248 12.88 7.40 17.83
N ARG A 249 12.12 6.66 18.65
CA ARG A 249 11.89 6.97 20.08
C ARG A 249 12.16 5.84 21.07
N CYS A 250 12.28 4.59 20.61
CA CYS A 250 12.50 3.43 21.47
C CYS A 250 13.76 2.65 21.04
N THR A 251 14.15 1.65 21.83
CA THR A 251 15.23 0.72 21.47
C THR A 251 14.71 -0.52 20.75
N PHE A 252 15.62 -1.29 20.15
CA PHE A 252 15.27 -2.59 19.56
C PHE A 252 14.74 -3.58 20.60
N GLU A 253 15.31 -3.59 21.80
CA GLU A 253 14.88 -4.42 22.91
C GLU A 253 13.46 -4.07 23.36
N GLU A 254 13.11 -2.78 23.45
CA GLU A 254 11.76 -2.35 23.83
C GLU A 254 10.70 -2.84 22.83
N ILE A 255 11.02 -2.84 21.53
CA ILE A 255 10.13 -3.38 20.49
C ILE A 255 10.01 -4.89 20.62
N CYS A 256 11.12 -5.59 20.85
CA CYS A 256 11.11 -7.05 20.99
C CYS A 256 10.28 -7.47 22.20
N GLU A 257 10.48 -6.82 23.35
CA GLU A 257 9.72 -7.08 24.57
C GLU A 257 8.23 -6.78 24.36
N ALA A 258 7.89 -5.64 23.76
CA ALA A 258 6.50 -5.28 23.51
C ALA A 258 5.83 -6.21 22.48
N TYR A 259 6.57 -6.70 21.50
CA TYR A 259 6.08 -7.70 20.57
C TYR A 259 5.86 -9.04 21.29
N GLU A 260 6.87 -9.55 22.01
CA GLU A 260 6.80 -10.83 22.73
C GLU A 260 5.67 -10.88 23.78
N THR A 261 5.33 -9.73 24.37
CA THR A 261 4.33 -9.62 25.45
C THR A 261 2.96 -9.07 25.01
N SER A 262 2.71 -8.95 23.69
CA SER A 262 1.47 -8.41 23.13
C SER A 262 1.14 -6.97 23.57
N SER A 263 2.17 -6.15 23.83
CA SER A 263 2.04 -4.82 24.44
C SER A 263 2.47 -3.66 23.54
N ILE A 264 2.56 -3.86 22.22
CA ILE A 264 2.87 -2.78 21.26
C ILE A 264 1.95 -1.55 21.40
N PRO A 265 0.61 -1.69 21.57
CA PRO A 265 -0.24 -0.52 21.80
C PRO A 265 0.14 0.27 23.05
N ALA A 266 0.55 -0.41 24.12
CA ALA A 266 1.04 0.23 25.34
C ALA A 266 2.39 0.94 25.10
N LEU A 267 3.26 0.35 24.27
CA LEU A 267 4.51 1.00 23.84
C LEU A 267 4.22 2.26 23.02
N PHE A 268 3.25 2.23 22.10
CA PHE A 268 2.82 3.41 21.33
C PHE A 268 2.34 4.53 22.26
N ALA A 269 1.52 4.19 23.26
CA ALA A 269 1.04 5.15 24.25
C ALA A 269 2.19 5.74 25.09
N ARG A 270 3.13 4.89 25.55
CA ARG A 270 4.30 5.32 26.33
C ARG A 270 5.19 6.31 25.58
N HIS A 271 5.30 6.18 24.26
CA HIS A 271 6.10 7.08 23.42
C HIS A 271 5.28 8.18 22.71
N GLY A 272 3.99 8.33 23.00
CA GLY A 272 3.13 9.39 22.44
C GLY A 272 3.00 9.32 20.91
N VAL A 273 3.03 8.13 20.32
CA VAL A 273 3.01 7.91 18.86
C VAL A 273 1.59 7.84 18.30
N MET A 274 0.63 7.51 19.17
CA MET A 274 -0.76 7.30 18.82
C MET A 274 -1.65 7.89 19.90
N GLU A 275 -1.48 9.18 20.15
CA GLU A 275 -2.44 9.93 20.95
C GLU A 275 -3.75 10.04 20.17
N VAL A 276 -4.84 9.65 20.84
CA VAL A 276 -6.20 9.94 20.37
C VAL A 276 -6.38 11.45 20.48
N ASP A 277 -6.16 12.16 19.39
CA ASP A 277 -6.54 13.56 19.30
C ASP A 277 -8.07 13.61 19.42
N ARG A 278 -8.56 14.03 20.61
CA ARG A 278 -9.96 13.93 21.01
C ARG A 278 -10.90 14.75 20.11
N ASP A 279 -10.36 15.58 19.23
CA ASP A 279 -11.11 16.52 18.42
C ASP A 279 -11.31 16.13 16.94
N ARG A 280 -10.72 15.04 16.40
CA ARG A 280 -10.94 14.70 14.98
C ARG A 280 -10.96 13.20 14.64
N ASP A 281 -12.03 12.86 13.92
CA ASP A 281 -12.19 11.76 12.98
C ASP A 281 -12.66 10.40 13.54
N ARG A 282 -13.95 10.13 13.38
CA ARG A 282 -14.64 8.92 13.88
C ARG A 282 -14.11 7.63 13.23
N ASP A 283 -13.52 7.72 12.04
CA ASP A 283 -12.94 6.58 11.34
C ASP A 283 -11.58 6.18 11.95
N ARG A 284 -10.80 7.14 12.47
CA ARG A 284 -9.52 6.89 13.14
C ARG A 284 -9.70 6.05 14.40
N ASP A 285 -10.72 6.35 15.21
CA ASP A 285 -11.05 5.58 16.42
C ASP A 285 -11.39 4.12 16.09
N ARG A 286 -12.12 3.88 15.00
CA ARG A 286 -12.45 2.52 14.56
C ARG A 286 -11.19 1.71 14.24
N TYR A 287 -10.28 2.26 13.44
CA TYR A 287 -9.05 1.54 13.08
C TYR A 287 -8.15 1.28 14.28
N TYR A 288 -8.13 2.18 15.25
CA TYR A 288 -7.40 1.94 16.50
C TYR A 288 -7.98 0.78 17.29
N VAL A 289 -9.31 0.68 17.41
CA VAL A 289 -9.97 -0.47 18.07
C VAL A 289 -9.61 -1.78 17.38
N LEU A 290 -9.65 -1.81 16.04
CA LEU A 290 -9.25 -2.98 15.26
C LEU A 290 -7.76 -3.33 15.46
N PHE A 291 -6.88 -2.33 15.43
CA PHE A 291 -5.45 -2.52 15.67
C PHE A 291 -5.18 -3.06 17.07
N ALA A 292 -5.78 -2.46 18.11
CA ALA A 292 -5.63 -2.89 19.49
C ALA A 292 -6.12 -4.33 19.69
N ASP A 293 -7.23 -4.72 19.04
CA ASP A 293 -7.73 -6.10 19.08
C ASP A 293 -6.72 -7.09 18.48
N VAL A 294 -6.21 -6.83 17.27
CA VAL A 294 -5.19 -7.68 16.63
C VAL A 294 -3.94 -7.79 17.51
N MET A 295 -3.49 -6.66 18.05
CA MET A 295 -2.24 -6.61 18.82
C MET A 295 -2.37 -7.23 20.21
N SER A 296 -3.57 -7.33 20.78
CA SER A 296 -3.80 -7.88 22.12
C SER A 296 -3.36 -9.34 22.29
N GLY A 297 -3.36 -10.12 21.21
CA GLY A 297 -2.87 -11.50 21.21
C GLY A 297 -1.65 -11.73 20.33
N SER A 298 -1.16 -10.69 19.65
CA SER A 298 0.03 -10.81 18.80
C SER A 298 1.29 -11.08 19.61
N PRO A 299 2.18 -12.01 19.20
CA PRO A 299 2.20 -12.69 17.92
C PRO A 299 1.62 -14.09 17.91
N THR A 300 1.02 -14.54 19.01
CA THR A 300 0.72 -15.98 19.22
C THR A 300 -0.74 -16.33 19.00
N THR A 301 -1.66 -15.48 19.42
CA THR A 301 -3.09 -15.79 19.49
C THR A 301 -3.88 -14.71 18.76
N PHE A 302 -4.71 -15.12 17.80
CA PHE A 302 -5.58 -14.18 17.08
C PHE A 302 -7.00 -14.73 17.03
N LYS A 303 -7.99 -13.82 17.04
CA LYS A 303 -9.36 -14.20 16.68
C LYS A 303 -9.36 -14.82 15.29
N SER A 304 -10.17 -15.85 15.09
CA SER A 304 -10.26 -16.59 13.83
C SER A 304 -10.61 -15.70 12.63
N VAL A 305 -11.32 -14.59 12.85
CA VAL A 305 -11.66 -13.63 11.78
C VAL A 305 -10.43 -12.98 11.16
N TRP A 306 -9.36 -12.76 11.93
CA TRP A 306 -8.12 -12.17 11.41
C TRP A 306 -7.39 -13.15 10.50
N HIS A 307 -7.42 -14.43 10.82
CA HIS A 307 -6.91 -15.48 9.95
C HIS A 307 -7.75 -15.63 8.67
N LEU A 308 -9.08 -15.52 8.77
CA LEU A 308 -9.96 -15.51 7.60
C LEU A 308 -9.66 -14.30 6.71
N LYS A 309 -9.62 -13.09 7.28
CA LYS A 309 -9.29 -11.87 6.53
C LYS A 309 -7.94 -12.02 5.84
N ARG A 310 -6.94 -12.56 6.53
CA ARG A 310 -5.63 -12.83 5.92
C ARG A 310 -5.72 -13.77 4.74
N TYR A 311 -6.35 -14.92 4.90
CA TYR A 311 -6.52 -15.88 3.82
C TYR A 311 -7.16 -15.24 2.58
N ILE A 312 -8.21 -14.44 2.76
CA ILE A 312 -8.92 -13.78 1.66
C ILE A 312 -8.04 -12.75 0.93
N TYR A 313 -7.23 -11.97 1.65
CA TYR A 313 -6.28 -11.06 0.99
C TYR A 313 -5.10 -11.79 0.33
N GLU A 314 -4.71 -12.96 0.81
CA GLU A 314 -3.69 -13.78 0.17
C GLU A 314 -4.17 -14.38 -1.17
N LEU A 315 -5.48 -14.55 -1.36
CA LEU A 315 -6.10 -14.99 -2.62
C LEU A 315 -6.13 -13.90 -3.69
N ASP A 316 -5.94 -12.61 -3.35
CA ASP A 316 -5.95 -11.53 -4.34
C ASP A 316 -4.79 -11.71 -5.34
N PRO A 317 -5.06 -11.90 -6.63
CA PRO A 317 -4.01 -12.01 -7.65
C PRO A 317 -3.18 -10.73 -7.80
N ARG A 318 -3.67 -9.58 -7.30
CA ARG A 318 -2.94 -8.31 -7.28
C ARG A 318 -1.94 -8.22 -6.13
N ALA A 319 -2.10 -9.03 -5.07
CA ALA A 319 -1.13 -9.07 -3.99
C ALA A 319 0.18 -9.70 -4.52
N GLU A 320 1.33 -9.12 -4.17
CA GLU A 320 2.65 -9.59 -4.61
C GLU A 320 2.83 -11.09 -4.35
N SER A 321 3.45 -11.82 -5.28
CA SER A 321 3.61 -13.28 -5.19
C SER A 321 4.37 -13.71 -3.92
N ARG A 322 3.95 -14.81 -3.29
CA ARG A 322 4.75 -15.44 -2.23
C ARG A 322 6.11 -15.83 -2.83
N PRO A 323 7.23 -15.64 -2.11
CA PRO A 323 8.56 -16.00 -2.59
C PRO A 323 8.71 -17.47 -3.02
N LEU A 324 7.83 -18.36 -2.55
CA LEU A 324 7.90 -19.81 -2.73
C LEU A 324 6.71 -20.41 -3.52
N GLY A 325 5.79 -19.60 -4.05
CA GLY A 325 4.62 -20.13 -4.79
C GLY A 325 3.67 -21.02 -3.97
N ILE A 326 3.83 -21.06 -2.64
CA ILE A 326 3.03 -21.90 -1.74
C ILE A 326 1.60 -21.36 -1.68
N PRO A 327 0.57 -22.15 -2.01
CA PRO A 327 -0.82 -21.73 -1.93
C PRO A 327 -1.19 -21.22 -0.51
N PRO A 328 -2.12 -20.26 -0.39
CA PRO A 328 -2.68 -19.88 0.90
C PRO A 328 -3.26 -21.10 1.62
N CYS A 329 -2.86 -21.30 2.88
CA CYS A 329 -3.37 -22.40 3.70
C CYS A 329 -4.38 -21.84 4.70
N LEU A 330 -5.58 -22.42 4.70
CA LEU A 330 -6.63 -22.08 5.66
C LEU A 330 -6.33 -22.78 6.99
N VAL A 331 -6.32 -22.02 8.09
CA VAL A 331 -6.10 -22.57 9.44
C VAL A 331 -7.37 -23.23 9.98
N GLN A 332 -7.22 -24.21 10.86
CA GLN A 332 -8.34 -25.04 11.34
C GLN A 332 -9.46 -24.21 11.98
N CYS A 333 -9.14 -23.21 12.80
CA CYS A 333 -10.17 -22.36 13.40
C CYS A 333 -11.03 -21.63 12.36
N VAL A 334 -10.47 -21.28 11.19
CA VAL A 334 -11.26 -20.66 10.12
C VAL A 334 -12.15 -21.68 9.43
N ILE A 335 -11.65 -22.91 9.30
CA ILE A 335 -12.40 -24.03 8.72
C ILE A 335 -13.68 -24.27 9.52
N ASP A 336 -13.55 -24.32 10.84
CA ASP A 336 -14.63 -24.62 11.76
C ASP A 336 -15.60 -23.44 11.94
N ASP A 337 -15.06 -22.23 12.08
CA ASP A 337 -15.85 -21.05 12.44
C ASP A 337 -16.66 -20.49 11.25
N TYR A 338 -16.08 -20.48 10.05
CA TYR A 338 -16.60 -19.74 8.88
C TYR A 338 -17.16 -20.63 7.77
N GLY A 339 -17.40 -21.90 8.07
CA GLY A 339 -18.24 -22.78 7.26
C GLY A 339 -17.52 -23.59 6.19
N TYR A 340 -16.20 -23.45 6.04
CA TYR A 340 -15.41 -24.24 5.09
C TYR A 340 -15.42 -25.74 5.43
N GLY A 341 -15.48 -26.09 6.72
CA GLY A 341 -15.60 -27.49 7.18
C GLY A 341 -16.90 -28.16 6.75
N ASN A 342 -17.91 -27.38 6.37
CA ASN A 342 -19.20 -27.89 5.88
C ASN A 342 -19.24 -28.04 4.35
N CYS A 343 -18.22 -27.63 3.61
CA CYS A 343 -18.22 -27.76 2.16
C CYS A 343 -18.11 -29.23 1.74
N LYS A 344 -18.94 -29.65 0.77
CA LYS A 344 -18.94 -31.03 0.25
C LYS A 344 -18.09 -31.21 -1.01
N LYS A 345 -17.75 -30.11 -1.67
CA LYS A 345 -17.12 -30.09 -3.00
C LYS A 345 -16.36 -28.78 -3.21
N ASN A 346 -15.41 -28.78 -4.15
CA ASN A 346 -14.52 -27.64 -4.39
C ASN A 346 -15.25 -26.37 -4.89
N GLU A 347 -16.40 -26.51 -5.54
CA GLU A 347 -17.19 -25.34 -5.97
C GLU A 347 -17.78 -24.59 -4.77
N GLU A 348 -18.07 -25.29 -3.68
CA GLU A 348 -18.58 -24.68 -2.44
C GLU A 348 -17.51 -23.88 -1.71
N TRP A 349 -16.25 -24.32 -1.79
CA TRP A 349 -15.10 -23.54 -1.32
C TRP A 349 -15.00 -22.21 -2.06
N LYS A 350 -15.07 -22.23 -3.39
CA LYS A 350 -15.03 -21.01 -4.22
C LYS A 350 -16.17 -20.05 -3.90
N LEU A 351 -17.36 -20.56 -3.60
CA LEU A 351 -18.49 -19.73 -3.17
C LEU A 351 -18.19 -19.01 -1.85
N LEU A 352 -17.55 -19.67 -0.87
CA LEU A 352 -17.13 -19.02 0.37
C LEU A 352 -16.00 -18.01 0.14
N ASP A 353 -15.02 -18.35 -0.71
CA ASP A 353 -13.95 -17.41 -1.08
C ASP A 353 -14.53 -16.14 -1.70
N GLU A 354 -15.47 -16.28 -2.65
CA GLU A 354 -16.16 -15.16 -3.28
C GLU A 354 -17.03 -14.37 -2.29
N LEU A 355 -17.70 -15.04 -1.35
CA LEU A 355 -18.50 -14.39 -0.31
C LEU A 355 -17.63 -13.52 0.58
N TYR A 356 -16.58 -14.09 1.18
CA TYR A 356 -15.72 -13.36 2.11
C TYR A 356 -14.85 -12.32 1.39
N THR A 357 -14.48 -12.56 0.13
CA THR A 357 -13.88 -11.53 -0.74
C THR A 357 -14.81 -10.33 -0.87
N GLN A 358 -16.10 -10.55 -1.15
CA GLN A 358 -17.07 -9.46 -1.22
C GLN A 358 -17.21 -8.75 0.12
N LEU A 359 -17.30 -9.48 1.23
CA LEU A 359 -17.43 -8.88 2.56
C LEU A 359 -16.24 -7.98 2.91
N PHE A 360 -14.99 -8.47 2.76
CA PHE A 360 -13.81 -7.70 3.16
C PHE A 360 -13.36 -6.67 2.14
N MET A 361 -13.36 -6.97 0.84
CA MET A 361 -12.76 -6.09 -0.18
C MET A 361 -13.77 -5.15 -0.85
N LYS A 362 -15.03 -5.56 -0.96
CA LYS A 362 -16.07 -4.75 -1.62
C LYS A 362 -16.92 -3.97 -0.62
N HIS A 363 -17.30 -4.61 0.47
CA HIS A 363 -18.16 -4.02 1.49
C HIS A 363 -17.39 -3.50 2.71
N GLU A 364 -16.10 -3.80 2.81
CA GLU A 364 -15.21 -3.37 3.90
C GLU A 364 -15.83 -3.59 5.29
N VAL A 365 -16.46 -4.76 5.49
CA VAL A 365 -17.14 -5.06 6.75
C VAL A 365 -16.18 -5.02 7.93
N ASP A 366 -16.70 -4.61 9.08
CA ASP A 366 -15.96 -4.69 10.35
C ASP A 366 -15.66 -6.17 10.68
N PRO A 367 -14.38 -6.57 10.75
CA PRO A 367 -14.01 -7.95 11.08
C PRO A 367 -14.51 -8.38 12.47
N LEU A 368 -14.56 -7.47 13.44
CA LEU A 368 -15.05 -7.81 14.78
C LEU A 368 -16.55 -8.05 14.78
N ALA A 369 -17.32 -7.27 14.02
CA ALA A 369 -18.76 -7.52 13.86
C ALA A 369 -19.05 -8.87 13.18
N LEU A 370 -18.24 -9.26 12.18
CA LEU A 370 -18.33 -10.59 11.57
C LEU A 370 -17.98 -11.70 12.58
N HIS A 371 -16.97 -11.48 13.42
CA HIS A 371 -16.60 -12.42 14.46
C HIS A 371 -17.71 -12.57 15.52
N ASP A 372 -18.33 -11.47 15.94
CA ASP A 372 -19.45 -11.51 16.88
C ASP A 372 -20.65 -12.27 16.29
N ALA A 373 -20.97 -12.02 15.01
CA ALA A 373 -21.99 -12.80 14.30
C ALA A 373 -21.61 -14.29 14.19
N CYS A 374 -20.34 -14.62 14.06
CA CYS A 374 -19.84 -16.00 14.12
C CYS A 374 -20.15 -16.65 15.47
N LEU A 375 -19.80 -15.98 16.57
CA LEU A 375 -20.00 -16.48 17.94
C LEU A 375 -21.48 -16.55 18.35
N GLN A 376 -22.36 -15.84 17.64
CA GLN A 376 -23.81 -15.90 17.84
C GLN A 376 -24.51 -16.93 16.93
N GLY A 377 -23.77 -17.58 16.02
CA GLY A 377 -24.35 -18.49 15.03
C GLY A 377 -25.15 -17.78 13.93
N GLU A 378 -24.91 -16.48 13.72
CA GLU A 378 -25.67 -15.60 12.83
C GLU A 378 -24.97 -15.26 11.50
N LEU A 379 -23.91 -15.99 11.14
CA LEU A 379 -23.13 -15.75 9.90
C LEU A 379 -23.99 -15.58 8.65
N LEU A 380 -25.02 -16.41 8.48
CA LEU A 380 -25.92 -16.33 7.32
C LEU A 380 -26.67 -15.00 7.28
N GLN A 381 -27.15 -14.51 8.43
CA GLN A 381 -27.92 -13.26 8.49
C GLN A 381 -27.00 -12.06 8.30
N PHE A 382 -25.82 -12.09 8.90
CA PHE A 382 -24.77 -11.10 8.67
C PHE A 382 -24.45 -10.99 7.18
N ALA A 383 -24.15 -12.12 6.52
CA ALA A 383 -23.81 -12.16 5.09
C ALA A 383 -24.93 -11.59 4.19
N LYS A 384 -26.21 -11.87 4.49
CA LYS A 384 -27.36 -11.34 3.74
C LYS A 384 -27.50 -9.82 3.81
N GLY A 385 -26.96 -9.18 4.84
CA GLY A 385 -26.95 -7.72 4.96
C GLY A 385 -26.11 -7.03 3.87
N PHE A 386 -25.17 -7.75 3.27
CA PHE A 386 -24.20 -7.19 2.32
C PHE A 386 -24.29 -7.85 0.94
N VAL A 387 -24.48 -9.17 0.88
CA VAL A 387 -24.38 -9.95 -0.36
C VAL A 387 -25.68 -10.69 -0.66
N LYS A 388 -26.13 -10.63 -1.92
CA LYS A 388 -27.27 -11.41 -2.39
C LYS A 388 -26.84 -12.87 -2.60
N LEU A 389 -27.34 -13.77 -1.76
CA LEU A 389 -26.93 -15.19 -1.74
C LEU A 389 -27.63 -16.08 -2.79
N SER A 390 -28.64 -15.58 -3.49
CA SER A 390 -29.35 -16.34 -4.53
C SER A 390 -28.47 -16.56 -5.77
N PRO A 391 -28.52 -17.72 -6.46
CA PRO A 391 -29.45 -18.83 -6.24
C PRO A 391 -29.01 -19.85 -5.17
N TRP A 392 -27.85 -19.63 -4.54
CA TRP A 392 -27.19 -20.60 -3.65
C TRP A 392 -27.61 -20.50 -2.17
N THR A 393 -28.74 -19.87 -1.86
CA THR A 393 -29.17 -19.60 -0.48
C THR A 393 -29.21 -20.88 0.37
N ALA A 394 -29.77 -21.98 -0.14
CA ALA A 394 -29.82 -23.25 0.60
C ALA A 394 -28.41 -23.82 0.88
N THR A 395 -27.49 -23.66 -0.07
CA THR A 395 -26.08 -24.06 0.08
C THR A 395 -25.40 -23.23 1.17
N TYR A 396 -25.51 -21.90 1.14
CA TYR A 396 -24.97 -21.02 2.18
C TYR A 396 -25.58 -21.28 3.55
N THR A 397 -26.90 -21.50 3.64
CA THR A 397 -27.57 -21.85 4.91
C THR A 397 -26.98 -23.09 5.56
N ARG A 398 -26.50 -24.04 4.76
CA ARG A 398 -25.84 -25.25 5.28
C ARG A 398 -24.37 -24.99 5.60
N MET A 399 -23.64 -24.29 4.73
CA MET A 399 -22.21 -24.05 4.91
C MET A 399 -21.92 -23.16 6.11
N LEU A 400 -22.68 -22.08 6.29
CA LEU A 400 -22.44 -21.06 7.33
C LEU A 400 -22.98 -21.45 8.73
N LYS A 401 -23.36 -22.71 8.95
CA LYS A 401 -23.66 -23.22 10.29
C LYS A 401 -22.37 -23.56 11.00
N ASN A 402 -22.18 -23.08 12.21
CA ASN A 402 -21.04 -23.43 13.05
C ASN A 402 -21.54 -23.97 14.40
N MET A 403 -20.61 -24.28 15.30
CA MET A 403 -20.91 -24.85 16.61
C MET A 403 -21.43 -23.80 17.63
N TYR A 404 -21.54 -22.54 17.23
CA TYR A 404 -21.87 -21.44 18.14
C TYR A 404 -23.37 -21.08 18.11
N PRO A 405 -23.89 -20.51 19.21
CA PRO A 405 -23.23 -20.37 20.51
C PRO A 405 -23.01 -21.74 21.16
N LEU A 406 -21.86 -21.92 21.82
CA LEU A 406 -21.57 -23.17 22.52
C LEU A 406 -22.60 -23.36 23.65
N PRO A 407 -23.12 -24.59 23.86
CA PRO A 407 -24.02 -24.86 24.98
C PRO A 407 -23.38 -24.47 26.31
N ASP A 408 -24.16 -23.94 27.25
CA ASP A 408 -23.69 -23.65 28.61
C ASP A 408 -23.00 -24.90 29.21
N CYS A 409 -21.72 -24.77 29.56
CA CYS A 409 -20.92 -25.83 30.18
C CYS A 409 -21.33 -26.10 31.64
N LYS A 410 -22.61 -26.42 31.88
CA LYS A 410 -23.13 -26.90 33.17
C LYS A 410 -23.45 -28.41 33.18
N GLU A 411 -23.37 -29.09 32.04
CA GLU A 411 -23.75 -30.53 31.94
C GLU A 411 -22.61 -31.47 31.52
N LEU A 412 -21.34 -31.07 31.59
CA LEU A 412 -20.23 -32.01 31.50
C LEU A 412 -19.90 -32.58 32.90
N ILE A 413 -20.85 -33.32 33.47
CA ILE A 413 -20.55 -34.25 34.55
C ILE A 413 -19.72 -35.38 33.93
N LEU A 414 -18.43 -35.40 34.25
CA LEU A 414 -17.52 -36.51 33.99
C LEU A 414 -18.14 -37.80 34.55
N VAL A 415 -18.70 -38.65 33.70
CA VAL A 415 -19.04 -40.03 34.06
C VAL A 415 -17.70 -40.78 34.21
N PRO A 416 -17.36 -41.32 35.40
CA PRO A 416 -16.12 -42.07 35.56
C PRO A 416 -16.18 -43.35 34.71
N ALA A 417 -15.14 -43.57 33.91
CA ALA A 417 -14.98 -44.79 33.14
C ALA A 417 -14.96 -46.01 34.08
N ALA A 418 -15.98 -46.87 33.97
CA ALA A 418 -16.02 -48.14 34.67
C ALA A 418 -14.85 -49.01 34.18
N ARG A 419 -13.94 -49.34 35.09
CA ARG A 419 -12.93 -50.39 34.90
C ARG A 419 -13.64 -51.71 34.64
N ARG A 420 -13.43 -52.30 33.46
CA ARG A 420 -13.76 -53.71 33.23
C ARG A 420 -12.59 -54.55 33.75
N SER A 421 -12.88 -55.33 34.79
CA SER A 421 -12.12 -56.51 35.22
C SER A 421 -12.29 -57.66 34.24
#